data_AF-W9W8M1-F1
#
_entry.id   AF-W9W8M1-F1
#
_cell.length_a   1.000
_cell.length_b   1.000
_cell.length_c   1.000
_cell.angle_alpha   90.00
_cell.angle_beta   90.00
_cell.angle_gamma   90.00
#
_symmetry.space_group_name_H-M   'P 1'
#
loop_
_entity.id
_entity.type
_entity.pdbx_description
1 polymer ?
#
loop_
_entity_poly.entity_id
_entity_poly.type
_entity_poly.pdbx_seq_one_letter_code
_entity_poly.pdbx_strand_id
1 'polypeptide(L)'
;MSLKRKNPPATSLNDPKKPKKNADLTSFFGPPKVTAASDGKTATLGNGAGAAVAESQPVKFDKDKWVAGLSDEQRKLLKLEIDTLDPSWLAVLKDEVVTPGFLELKRFLQKEIDSKQKIYPPLDDVYSWSRHCPLHKVRVVILGQDPYHGHNQAHGLCFSVRPPTPAPPSLKNIYQAIKKEYPSFSPPPKNGGLLTPWADQGVLLLNTCLTVRAGLANSHAGHGWEKFTQKVIDTVVKLRTRGVVFLAWGSPAQKRCEKITGARHLVLKSVHPSPLSAHKGFFDCGHFRKTNEWLESRYGAEGVINWDLNVQHPIKGPETSEPVKVTETQKKKPQEAGPVTELAKKEDAEKKKDRALGEDDDEFGAADDEDAIAAMEEIAQAEAEAEAEAESETEPQEKQV
;
A
#
# COMPACT_ATOMS: atom_id res chain seq x y z
N MET A 1 24.70 33.76 50.31
CA MET A 1 26.10 34.07 50.69
C MET A 1 26.62 33.00 51.66
N SER A 2 27.93 32.97 51.90
CA SER A 2 28.62 32.32 53.04
C SER A 2 28.64 30.77 53.11
N LEU A 3 29.85 30.22 52.96
CA LEU A 3 30.21 28.81 53.24
C LEU A 3 30.85 28.65 54.63
N LYS A 4 31.08 27.38 55.05
CA LYS A 4 32.14 26.78 55.94
C LYS A 4 31.49 25.75 56.91
N ARG A 5 32.10 24.64 57.39
CA ARG A 5 33.30 23.80 57.12
C ARG A 5 33.01 22.40 57.80
N LYS A 6 33.81 21.32 57.85
CA LYS A 6 35.25 20.99 57.62
C LYS A 6 35.37 19.56 56.99
N ASN A 7 36.39 18.77 57.37
CA ASN A 7 36.75 17.38 56.94
C ASN A 7 37.98 16.91 57.78
N PRO A 8 38.72 15.80 57.51
CA PRO A 8 38.41 14.45 56.96
C PRO A 8 38.37 13.44 58.16
N PRO A 9 38.98 12.20 58.27
CA PRO A 9 39.95 11.38 57.47
C PRO A 9 39.24 10.20 56.71
N ALA A 10 39.80 9.15 56.06
CA ALA A 10 41.13 8.47 55.93
C ALA A 10 41.55 7.54 57.11
N THR A 11 42.28 6.40 57.02
CA THR A 11 42.88 5.52 55.96
C THR A 11 42.66 4.03 56.37
N SER A 12 42.46 2.98 55.55
CA SER A 12 43.13 2.42 54.34
C SER A 12 44.23 1.34 54.60
N LEU A 13 44.17 0.22 53.84
CA LEU A 13 45.13 -0.89 53.62
C LEU A 13 45.47 -1.92 54.74
N ASN A 14 45.13 -3.21 54.54
CA ASN A 14 46.08 -4.25 54.04
C ASN A 14 45.49 -5.70 54.00
N ASP A 15 45.93 -6.48 53.00
CA ASP A 15 45.86 -7.96 52.86
C ASP A 15 47.23 -8.54 53.32
N PRO A 16 47.43 -9.84 53.72
CA PRO A 16 47.35 -10.95 52.74
C PRO A 16 47.05 -12.41 53.26
N LYS A 17 46.72 -13.29 52.29
CA LYS A 17 47.08 -14.74 52.16
C LYS A 17 46.26 -15.87 52.85
N LYS A 18 45.76 -16.74 51.94
CA LYS A 18 45.25 -18.15 51.98
C LYS A 18 46.28 -19.17 52.56
N PRO A 19 46.04 -20.52 52.68
CA PRO A 19 44.97 -21.36 52.07
C PRO A 19 44.40 -22.58 52.86
N LYS A 20 43.27 -23.14 52.34
CA LYS A 20 42.75 -24.54 52.42
C LYS A 20 41.42 -24.60 51.61
N LYS A 21 40.97 -25.71 51.01
CA LYS A 21 41.63 -26.86 50.36
C LYS A 21 40.62 -27.50 49.36
N ASN A 22 41.13 -28.13 48.31
CA ASN A 22 40.49 -28.87 47.19
C ASN A 22 39.01 -29.29 47.31
N ALA A 23 38.25 -29.04 46.23
CA ALA A 23 37.31 -30.00 45.64
C ALA A 23 37.00 -29.62 44.17
N ASP A 24 37.49 -30.42 43.21
CA ASP A 24 37.06 -30.40 41.81
C ASP A 24 37.14 -31.83 41.28
N LEU A 25 36.00 -32.39 40.86
CA LEU A 25 35.87 -33.75 40.31
C LEU A 25 34.63 -33.83 39.40
N THR A 26 34.84 -33.40 38.16
CA THR A 26 34.48 -34.14 36.93
C THR A 26 33.51 -35.34 37.06
N SER A 27 32.35 -35.28 36.39
CA SER A 27 31.94 -36.24 35.33
C SER A 27 30.43 -36.17 35.06
N PHE A 28 29.99 -35.63 33.91
CA PHE A 28 28.57 -35.71 33.51
C PHE A 28 28.30 -35.72 31.98
N PHE A 29 29.25 -36.21 31.19
CA PHE A 29 29.00 -36.63 29.80
C PHE A 29 29.73 -37.94 29.49
N GLY A 30 28.99 -38.92 28.97
CA GLY A 30 29.50 -40.21 28.49
C GLY A 30 28.56 -40.75 27.40
N PRO A 31 29.08 -41.27 26.27
CA PRO A 31 28.25 -41.59 25.11
C PRO A 31 27.58 -42.98 25.22
N PRO A 32 26.39 -43.18 24.61
CA PRO A 32 25.82 -44.50 24.42
C PRO A 32 26.67 -45.33 23.44
N LYS A 33 26.79 -46.63 23.71
CA LYS A 33 27.68 -47.55 22.99
C LYS A 33 26.92 -48.29 21.87
N VAL A 34 27.53 -48.39 20.69
CA VAL A 34 26.95 -49.03 19.49
C VAL A 34 27.16 -50.56 19.54
N THR A 35 26.19 -51.33 19.02
CA THR A 35 26.35 -52.74 18.63
C THR A 35 26.39 -52.88 17.10
N ALA A 36 27.39 -53.58 16.57
CA ALA A 36 27.41 -54.07 15.18
C ALA A 36 26.38 -55.23 15.00
N ALA A 37 26.03 -55.70 13.80
CA ALA A 37 26.56 -55.49 12.44
C ALA A 37 25.39 -55.31 11.43
N SER A 38 25.55 -55.03 10.13
CA SER A 38 26.59 -55.48 9.20
C SER A 38 26.79 -54.54 7.99
N ASP A 39 27.88 -54.80 7.27
CA ASP A 39 28.34 -54.09 6.06
C ASP A 39 27.40 -54.30 4.84
N GLY A 40 27.37 -53.43 3.82
CA GLY A 40 28.02 -52.12 3.70
C GLY A 40 28.53 -51.82 2.29
N LYS A 41 28.36 -50.57 1.83
CA LYS A 41 29.26 -49.94 0.84
C LYS A 41 29.10 -48.41 0.77
N THR A 42 30.26 -47.77 0.67
CA THR A 42 30.50 -46.33 0.47
C THR A 42 30.11 -45.85 -0.95
N ALA A 43 30.06 -44.55 -1.26
CA ALA A 43 29.77 -43.31 -0.51
C ALA A 43 29.95 -42.12 -1.47
N THR A 44 29.07 -41.11 -1.42
CA THR A 44 29.37 -39.74 -1.94
C THR A 44 28.41 -38.74 -1.30
N LEU A 45 28.93 -37.58 -0.89
CA LEU A 45 28.12 -36.42 -0.52
C LEU A 45 27.71 -35.65 -1.79
N GLY A 46 26.48 -35.15 -1.83
CA GLY A 46 25.96 -34.27 -2.88
C GLY A 46 24.91 -33.32 -2.28
N ASN A 47 24.96 -32.05 -2.68
CA ASN A 47 24.25 -30.94 -2.04
C ASN A 47 22.77 -31.20 -1.74
N GLY A 48 22.31 -30.76 -0.56
CA GLY A 48 20.89 -30.73 -0.24
C GLY A 48 20.13 -29.82 -1.21
N ALA A 49 19.18 -30.39 -1.95
CA ALA A 49 18.29 -29.64 -2.81
C ALA A 49 17.45 -28.66 -1.97
N GLY A 50 17.30 -27.42 -2.46
CA GLY A 50 16.50 -26.40 -1.78
C GLY A 50 15.04 -26.86 -1.65
N ALA A 51 14.49 -26.77 -0.45
CA ALA A 51 13.08 -27.08 -0.22
C ALA A 51 12.20 -26.04 -0.94
N ALA A 52 11.66 -26.41 -2.10
CA ALA A 52 10.68 -25.62 -2.82
C ALA A 52 9.36 -25.57 -2.02
N VAL A 53 9.27 -24.62 -1.10
CA VAL A 53 8.04 -24.38 -0.32
C VAL A 53 6.95 -23.93 -1.28
N ALA A 54 5.92 -24.78 -1.42
CA ALA A 54 4.89 -24.64 -2.43
C ALA A 54 4.20 -23.26 -2.39
N GLU A 55 3.94 -22.72 -3.57
CA GLU A 55 3.21 -21.47 -3.73
C GLU A 55 1.76 -21.61 -3.23
N SER A 56 1.20 -20.48 -2.76
CA SER A 56 -0.17 -20.41 -2.28
C SER A 56 -1.14 -20.83 -3.38
N GLN A 57 -1.72 -22.02 -3.25
CA GLN A 57 -2.69 -22.57 -4.19
C GLN A 57 -3.83 -21.56 -4.44
N PRO A 58 -4.28 -21.39 -5.70
CA PRO A 58 -5.32 -20.43 -6.02
C PRO A 58 -6.61 -20.79 -5.27
N VAL A 59 -7.19 -19.80 -4.58
CA VAL A 59 -8.49 -19.97 -3.90
C VAL A 59 -9.53 -20.35 -4.95
N LYS A 60 -10.22 -21.48 -4.75
CA LYS A 60 -11.28 -21.95 -5.66
C LYS A 60 -12.54 -21.10 -5.49
N PHE A 61 -12.48 -19.87 -6.00
CA PHE A 61 -13.55 -18.89 -5.98
C PHE A 61 -14.36 -18.95 -7.28
N ASP A 62 -15.65 -19.26 -7.13
CA ASP A 62 -16.63 -19.23 -8.21
C ASP A 62 -17.29 -17.85 -8.20
N LYS A 63 -16.78 -16.95 -9.05
CA LYS A 63 -17.21 -15.55 -9.14
C LYS A 63 -18.67 -15.45 -9.56
N ASP A 64 -19.09 -16.21 -10.56
CA ASP A 64 -20.43 -16.12 -11.15
C ASP A 64 -21.48 -16.63 -10.16
N LYS A 65 -21.20 -17.72 -9.45
CA LYS A 65 -22.05 -18.21 -8.35
C LYS A 65 -22.14 -17.22 -7.19
N TRP A 66 -21.06 -16.50 -6.87
CA TRP A 66 -21.10 -15.45 -5.85
C TRP A 66 -21.96 -14.26 -6.30
N VAL A 67 -21.77 -13.76 -7.53
CA VAL A 67 -22.59 -12.66 -8.09
C VAL A 67 -24.08 -13.04 -8.21
N ALA A 68 -24.38 -14.30 -8.52
CA ALA A 68 -25.75 -14.82 -8.52
C ALA A 68 -26.39 -14.85 -7.11
N GLY A 69 -25.59 -15.03 -6.05
CA GLY A 69 -26.04 -15.04 -4.66
C GLY A 69 -26.28 -13.66 -4.02
N LEU A 70 -25.84 -12.58 -4.67
CA LEU A 70 -26.08 -11.19 -4.22
C LEU A 70 -27.56 -10.78 -4.41
N SER A 71 -27.99 -9.72 -3.73
CA SER A 71 -29.23 -9.01 -4.08
C SER A 71 -29.03 -8.13 -5.33
N ASP A 72 -30.12 -7.67 -5.97
CA ASP A 72 -30.02 -6.75 -7.11
C ASP A 72 -29.42 -5.39 -6.72
N GLU A 73 -29.68 -4.93 -5.49
CA GLU A 73 -29.05 -3.72 -4.95
C GLU A 73 -27.55 -3.92 -4.73
N GLN A 74 -27.13 -5.06 -4.17
CA GLN A 74 -25.72 -5.41 -4.03
C GLN A 74 -25.05 -5.53 -5.41
N ARG A 75 -25.66 -6.19 -6.40
CA ARG A 75 -25.15 -6.24 -7.78
C ARG A 75 -24.98 -4.84 -8.39
N LYS A 76 -25.92 -3.92 -8.14
CA LYS A 76 -25.81 -2.54 -8.62
C LYS A 76 -24.67 -1.78 -7.93
N LEU A 77 -24.63 -1.82 -6.60
CA LEU A 77 -23.64 -1.09 -5.79
C LEU A 77 -22.22 -1.63 -5.99
N LEU A 78 -22.06 -2.95 -6.15
CA LEU A 78 -20.77 -3.64 -6.28
C LEU A 78 -20.33 -3.88 -7.72
N LYS A 79 -20.99 -3.28 -8.72
CA LYS A 79 -20.65 -3.48 -10.15
C LYS A 79 -19.17 -3.20 -10.42
N LEU A 80 -18.60 -2.16 -9.83
CA LEU A 80 -17.20 -1.79 -10.05
C LEU A 80 -16.23 -2.83 -9.48
N GLU A 81 -16.50 -3.32 -8.27
CA GLU A 81 -15.77 -4.38 -7.59
C GLU A 81 -15.86 -5.70 -8.37
N ILE A 82 -17.06 -6.04 -8.87
CA ILE A 82 -17.30 -7.21 -9.72
C ILE A 82 -16.51 -7.11 -11.02
N ASP A 83 -16.46 -5.95 -11.68
CA ASP A 83 -15.86 -5.82 -13.00
C ASP A 83 -14.33 -5.60 -12.97
N THR A 84 -13.79 -4.93 -11.95
CA THR A 84 -12.43 -4.39 -12.00
C THR A 84 -11.48 -4.77 -10.85
N LEU A 85 -11.98 -5.34 -9.74
CA LEU A 85 -11.10 -5.89 -8.69
C LEU A 85 -10.52 -7.23 -9.18
N ASP A 86 -9.21 -7.40 -9.07
CA ASP A 86 -8.53 -8.63 -9.50
C ASP A 86 -9.12 -9.88 -8.80
N PRO A 87 -9.33 -11.00 -9.53
CA PRO A 87 -9.96 -12.19 -8.97
C PRO A 87 -9.28 -12.78 -7.73
N SER A 88 -7.95 -12.64 -7.57
CA SER A 88 -7.24 -13.16 -6.40
C SER A 88 -7.47 -12.32 -5.15
N TRP A 89 -7.78 -11.03 -5.31
CA TRP A 89 -8.23 -10.14 -4.24
C TRP A 89 -9.73 -10.29 -3.98
N LEU A 90 -10.57 -10.30 -5.02
CA LEU A 90 -12.02 -10.48 -4.87
C LEU A 90 -12.36 -11.81 -4.17
N ALA A 91 -11.63 -12.89 -4.46
CA ALA A 91 -11.80 -14.20 -3.80
C ALA A 91 -11.71 -14.16 -2.26
N VAL A 92 -10.95 -13.22 -1.69
CA VAL A 92 -10.73 -13.09 -0.24
C VAL A 92 -11.37 -11.84 0.38
N LEU A 93 -11.71 -10.83 -0.43
CA LEU A 93 -12.42 -9.61 -0.01
C LEU A 93 -13.94 -9.65 -0.28
N LYS A 94 -14.46 -10.69 -0.96
CA LYS A 94 -15.89 -10.90 -1.25
C LYS A 94 -16.84 -10.75 -0.06
N ASP A 95 -16.37 -11.07 1.14
CA ASP A 95 -17.17 -10.99 2.38
C ASP A 95 -17.07 -9.59 3.03
N GLU A 96 -16.02 -8.82 2.72
CA GLU A 96 -15.85 -7.42 3.13
C GLU A 96 -16.72 -6.48 2.31
N VAL A 97 -16.75 -6.67 0.98
CA VAL A 97 -17.48 -5.79 0.07
C VAL A 97 -19.01 -5.92 0.19
N VAL A 98 -19.52 -6.92 0.90
CA VAL A 98 -20.96 -7.06 1.22
C VAL A 98 -21.32 -6.56 2.62
N THR A 99 -20.36 -6.04 3.40
CA THR A 99 -20.63 -5.46 4.73
C THR A 99 -21.53 -4.21 4.63
N PRO A 100 -22.34 -3.91 5.67
CA PRO A 100 -23.15 -2.69 5.69
C PRO A 100 -22.32 -1.42 5.51
N GLY A 101 -21.13 -1.35 6.13
CA GLY A 101 -20.22 -0.21 6.01
C GLY A 101 -19.69 0.00 4.59
N PHE A 102 -19.25 -1.07 3.91
CA PHE A 102 -18.83 -0.96 2.51
C PHE A 102 -20.00 -0.61 1.58
N LEU A 103 -21.21 -1.13 1.84
CA LEU A 103 -22.39 -0.79 1.04
C LEU A 103 -22.83 0.68 1.23
N GLU A 104 -22.69 1.28 2.41
CA GLU A 104 -22.93 2.73 2.57
C GLU A 104 -21.83 3.56 1.87
N LEU A 105 -20.56 3.15 1.89
CA LEU A 105 -19.51 3.75 1.05
C LEU A 105 -19.92 3.74 -0.44
N LYS A 106 -20.44 2.62 -0.95
CA LYS A 106 -20.93 2.55 -2.34
C LYS A 106 -22.16 3.46 -2.57
N ARG A 107 -23.07 3.60 -1.61
CA ARG A 107 -24.19 4.55 -1.68
C ARG A 107 -23.71 6.00 -1.68
N PHE A 108 -22.69 6.34 -0.87
CA PHE A 108 -22.04 7.64 -0.88
C PHE A 108 -21.44 7.96 -2.26
N LEU A 109 -20.63 7.05 -2.81
CA LEU A 109 -20.04 7.24 -4.15
C LEU A 109 -21.11 7.34 -5.25
N GLN A 110 -22.24 6.63 -5.14
CA GLN A 110 -23.37 6.82 -6.06
C GLN A 110 -24.00 8.22 -5.92
N LYS A 111 -24.19 8.74 -4.70
CA LYS A 111 -24.69 10.12 -4.47
C LYS A 111 -23.77 11.16 -5.10
N GLU A 112 -22.45 10.98 -5.02
CA GLU A 112 -21.46 11.84 -5.67
C GLU A 112 -21.58 11.84 -7.20
N ILE A 113 -21.67 10.66 -7.81
CA ILE A 113 -21.84 10.47 -9.26
C ILE A 113 -23.17 11.07 -9.74
N ASP A 114 -24.27 10.81 -9.02
CA ASP A 114 -25.61 11.32 -9.34
C ASP A 114 -25.67 12.85 -9.19
N SER A 115 -24.92 13.40 -8.23
CA SER A 115 -24.70 14.85 -8.05
C SER A 115 -23.74 15.47 -9.07
N LYS A 116 -23.26 14.69 -10.05
CA LYS A 116 -22.34 15.09 -11.13
C LYS A 116 -20.97 15.58 -10.63
N GLN A 117 -20.54 15.13 -9.45
CA GLN A 117 -19.21 15.45 -8.94
C GLN A 117 -18.14 14.79 -9.80
N LYS A 118 -17.06 15.53 -10.07
CA LYS A 118 -15.90 15.03 -10.81
C LYS A 118 -15.03 14.24 -9.84
N ILE A 119 -15.12 12.91 -9.89
CA ILE A 119 -14.32 12.01 -9.05
C ILE A 119 -13.03 11.59 -9.78
N TYR A 120 -11.93 11.47 -9.05
CA TYR A 120 -10.69 10.82 -9.46
C TYR A 120 -10.33 9.65 -8.53
N PRO A 121 -9.63 8.60 -9.01
CA PRO A 121 -9.33 8.32 -10.42
C PRO A 121 -10.62 8.04 -11.22
N PRO A 122 -10.55 7.88 -12.56
CA PRO A 122 -11.66 7.30 -13.32
C PRO A 122 -12.14 5.99 -12.66
N LEU A 123 -13.45 5.72 -12.67
CA LEU A 123 -14.01 4.62 -11.87
C LEU A 123 -13.34 3.28 -12.17
N ASP A 124 -13.13 2.96 -13.45
CA ASP A 124 -12.49 1.71 -13.90
C ASP A 124 -11.00 1.58 -13.51
N ASP A 125 -10.39 2.65 -12.96
CA ASP A 125 -9.03 2.69 -12.44
C ASP A 125 -8.95 2.57 -10.90
N VAL A 126 -10.05 2.70 -10.15
CA VAL A 126 -10.07 2.68 -8.66
C VAL A 126 -9.38 1.43 -8.08
N TYR A 127 -9.47 0.29 -8.79
CA TYR A 127 -8.86 -0.98 -8.39
C TYR A 127 -7.60 -1.37 -9.17
N SER A 128 -6.95 -0.44 -9.88
CA SER A 128 -5.71 -0.69 -10.63
C SER A 128 -4.58 -1.30 -9.79
N TRP A 129 -4.45 -0.90 -8.51
CA TRP A 129 -3.52 -1.53 -7.56
C TRP A 129 -3.67 -3.06 -7.47
N SER A 130 -4.90 -3.57 -7.54
CA SER A 130 -5.20 -5.00 -7.41
C SER A 130 -4.81 -5.78 -8.67
N ARG A 131 -4.96 -5.15 -9.85
CA ARG A 131 -4.68 -5.73 -11.17
C ARG A 131 -3.20 -5.77 -11.50
N HIS A 132 -2.45 -4.71 -11.14
CA HIS A 132 -1.00 -4.68 -11.29
C HIS A 132 -0.30 -5.55 -10.23
N CYS A 133 -0.79 -5.52 -8.98
CA CYS A 133 -0.26 -6.33 -7.88
C CYS A 133 -1.30 -7.34 -7.34
N PRO A 134 -1.59 -8.44 -8.06
CA PRO A 134 -2.41 -9.55 -7.56
C PRO A 134 -1.87 -10.10 -6.23
N LEU A 135 -2.75 -10.54 -5.34
CA LEU A 135 -2.44 -10.92 -3.96
C LEU A 135 -1.26 -11.91 -3.85
N HIS A 136 -1.19 -12.87 -4.77
CA HIS A 136 -0.12 -13.89 -4.78
C HIS A 136 1.26 -13.34 -5.15
N LYS A 137 1.35 -12.14 -5.76
CA LYS A 137 2.60 -11.46 -6.13
C LYS A 137 3.10 -10.45 -5.10
N VAL A 138 2.28 -10.01 -4.14
CA VAL A 138 2.65 -8.96 -3.16
C VAL A 138 3.97 -9.31 -2.45
N ARG A 139 4.97 -8.43 -2.61
CA ARG A 139 6.31 -8.48 -1.98
C ARG A 139 6.58 -7.25 -1.12
N VAL A 140 6.12 -6.08 -1.59
CA VAL A 140 6.23 -4.78 -0.91
C VAL A 140 4.84 -4.15 -0.86
N VAL A 141 4.55 -3.34 0.16
CA VAL A 141 3.40 -2.44 0.24
C VAL A 141 3.92 -1.02 0.48
N ILE A 142 3.42 -0.07 -0.29
CA ILE A 142 3.64 1.37 -0.09
C ILE A 142 2.27 2.01 0.11
N LEU A 143 2.12 2.76 1.20
CA LEU A 143 0.86 3.42 1.54
C LEU A 143 0.93 4.90 1.17
N GLY A 144 0.00 5.33 0.33
CA GLY A 144 -0.37 6.74 0.14
C GLY A 144 -1.65 7.09 0.90
N GLN A 145 -2.02 8.36 0.87
CA GLN A 145 -3.15 8.92 1.60
C GLN A 145 -4.45 8.77 0.79
N ASP A 146 -4.69 9.70 -0.14
CA ASP A 146 -5.76 9.74 -1.12
C ASP A 146 -5.18 9.82 -2.55
N PRO A 147 -5.99 9.69 -3.61
CA PRO A 147 -5.50 9.87 -4.98
C PRO A 147 -5.27 11.35 -5.28
N TYR A 148 -4.28 11.64 -6.13
CA TYR A 148 -4.07 12.99 -6.66
C TYR A 148 -5.35 13.58 -7.29
N HIS A 149 -5.75 14.77 -6.84
CA HIS A 149 -7.04 15.40 -7.15
C HIS A 149 -7.04 16.31 -8.39
N GLY A 150 -5.89 16.53 -9.03
CA GLY A 150 -5.76 17.27 -10.29
C GLY A 150 -6.06 16.43 -11.54
N HIS A 151 -6.10 17.09 -12.69
CA HIS A 151 -6.51 16.44 -13.94
C HIS A 151 -5.44 15.49 -14.49
N ASN A 152 -5.84 14.26 -14.87
CA ASN A 152 -4.96 13.20 -15.40
C ASN A 152 -3.77 12.81 -14.51
N GLN A 153 -3.83 13.12 -13.21
CA GLN A 153 -2.87 12.62 -12.22
C GLN A 153 -3.24 11.20 -11.77
N ALA A 154 -4.27 11.03 -10.94
CA ALA A 154 -4.60 9.75 -10.31
C ALA A 154 -5.08 8.67 -11.29
N HIS A 155 -4.55 7.45 -11.11
CA HIS A 155 -4.96 6.25 -11.85
C HIS A 155 -5.01 4.95 -11.02
N GLY A 156 -5.23 5.09 -9.70
CA GLY A 156 -5.44 3.97 -8.78
C GLY A 156 -4.16 3.27 -8.28
N LEU A 157 -3.01 3.95 -8.36
CA LEU A 157 -1.74 3.57 -7.74
C LEU A 157 -1.22 4.75 -6.90
N CYS A 158 -0.77 4.51 -5.67
CA CYS A 158 -0.20 5.56 -4.83
C CYS A 158 1.08 6.18 -5.43
N PHE A 159 1.30 7.48 -5.17
CA PHE A 159 2.43 8.28 -5.68
C PHE A 159 2.64 8.28 -7.20
N SER A 160 1.71 7.75 -8.02
CA SER A 160 1.90 7.60 -9.46
C SER A 160 0.94 8.45 -10.29
N VAL A 161 1.47 9.03 -11.37
CA VAL A 161 0.72 9.77 -12.39
C VAL A 161 0.93 9.18 -13.78
N ARG A 162 -0.04 9.37 -14.68
CA ARG A 162 0.05 8.93 -16.08
C ARG A 162 0.78 9.98 -16.95
N PRO A 163 1.56 9.58 -17.97
CA PRO A 163 2.04 10.52 -18.98
C PRO A 163 0.86 11.23 -19.68
N PRO A 164 1.00 12.51 -20.05
CA PRO A 164 2.20 13.34 -20.02
C PRO A 164 2.52 14.01 -18.67
N THR A 165 1.69 13.81 -17.65
CA THR A 165 1.79 14.48 -16.35
C THR A 165 3.18 14.27 -15.70
N PRO A 166 3.87 15.35 -15.27
CA PRO A 166 5.16 15.25 -14.61
C PRO A 166 5.03 14.69 -13.19
N ALA A 167 6.12 14.12 -12.67
CA ALA A 167 6.22 13.61 -11.31
C ALA A 167 5.91 14.71 -10.26
N PRO A 168 4.93 14.50 -9.36
CA PRO A 168 4.66 15.39 -8.24
C PRO A 168 5.87 15.62 -7.32
N PRO A 169 5.87 16.67 -6.48
CA PRO A 169 6.96 16.98 -5.54
C PRO A 169 7.39 15.78 -4.68
N SER A 170 6.45 15.04 -4.11
CA SER A 170 6.72 13.82 -3.34
C SER A 170 7.39 12.72 -4.18
N LEU A 171 7.00 12.56 -5.44
CA LEU A 171 7.62 11.57 -6.32
C LEU A 171 9.04 11.99 -6.76
N LYS A 172 9.27 13.29 -6.99
CA LYS A 172 10.62 13.85 -7.20
C LYS A 172 11.52 13.58 -5.99
N ASN A 173 10.98 13.61 -4.77
CA ASN A 173 11.72 13.29 -3.54
C ASN A 173 11.98 11.78 -3.37
N ILE A 174 11.04 10.91 -3.75
CA ILE A 174 11.24 9.46 -3.89
C ILE A 174 12.42 9.17 -4.85
N TYR A 175 12.46 9.81 -6.02
CA TYR A 175 13.56 9.65 -6.98
C TYR A 175 14.92 10.11 -6.44
N GLN A 176 14.97 11.16 -5.62
CA GLN A 176 16.20 11.59 -4.95
C GLN A 176 16.69 10.57 -3.91
N ALA A 177 15.79 9.99 -3.11
CA ALA A 177 16.14 8.93 -2.16
C ALA A 177 16.69 7.68 -2.90
N ILE A 178 16.02 7.23 -3.96
CA ILE A 178 16.50 6.12 -4.79
C ILE A 178 17.88 6.44 -5.39
N LYS A 179 18.08 7.65 -5.93
CA LYS A 179 19.38 8.09 -6.49
C LYS A 179 20.52 8.07 -5.48
N LYS A 180 20.22 8.40 -4.21
CA LYS A 180 21.19 8.40 -3.10
C LYS A 180 21.53 7.00 -2.61
N GLU A 181 20.57 6.07 -2.66
CA GLU A 181 20.79 4.64 -2.34
C GLU A 181 21.42 3.85 -3.49
N TYR A 182 21.11 4.22 -4.74
CA TYR A 182 21.55 3.60 -5.99
C TYR A 182 22.09 4.65 -6.96
N PRO A 183 23.40 5.00 -6.91
CA PRO A 183 23.97 6.07 -7.75
C PRO A 183 23.83 5.88 -9.27
N SER A 184 23.58 4.65 -9.74
CA SER A 184 23.31 4.32 -11.14
C SER A 184 21.88 4.67 -11.61
N PHE A 185 20.90 4.74 -10.71
CA PHE A 185 19.51 5.08 -11.03
C PHE A 185 19.43 6.42 -11.78
N SER A 186 18.52 6.52 -12.73
CA SER A 186 18.21 7.79 -13.41
C SER A 186 16.69 8.03 -13.37
N PRO A 187 16.23 9.26 -13.01
CA PRO A 187 14.82 9.60 -13.13
C PRO A 187 14.30 9.35 -14.56
N PRO A 188 13.04 8.91 -14.72
CA PRO A 188 12.47 8.61 -16.03
C PRO A 188 12.44 9.85 -16.94
N PRO A 189 12.56 9.66 -18.26
CA PRO A 189 12.60 10.77 -19.22
C PRO A 189 11.32 11.61 -19.17
N LYS A 190 11.46 12.90 -19.52
CA LYS A 190 10.39 13.92 -19.44
C LYS A 190 9.80 14.10 -18.03
N ASN A 191 10.55 13.76 -16.98
CA ASN A 191 10.11 13.80 -15.58
C ASN A 191 8.83 12.97 -15.32
N GLY A 192 8.61 11.86 -16.04
CA GLY A 192 7.37 11.06 -15.90
C GLY A 192 7.18 10.44 -14.51
N GLY A 193 5.94 10.09 -14.15
CA GLY A 193 5.61 9.53 -12.82
C GLY A 193 4.89 8.17 -12.82
N LEU A 194 5.06 7.37 -13.87
CA LEU A 194 4.35 6.09 -14.03
C LEU A 194 5.06 4.95 -13.27
N LEU A 195 4.45 4.45 -12.18
CA LEU A 195 5.01 3.43 -11.29
C LEU A 195 4.47 2.01 -11.53
N THR A 196 3.68 1.83 -12.58
CA THR A 196 3.27 0.50 -13.09
C THR A 196 4.44 -0.50 -13.17
N PRO A 197 5.67 -0.14 -13.61
CA PRO A 197 6.80 -1.08 -13.60
C PRO A 197 7.19 -1.62 -12.22
N TRP A 198 6.95 -0.88 -11.13
CA TRP A 198 7.13 -1.40 -9.76
C TRP A 198 5.92 -2.24 -9.34
N ALA A 199 4.71 -1.81 -9.69
CA ALA A 199 3.48 -2.50 -9.32
C ALA A 199 3.41 -3.92 -9.90
N ASP A 200 3.76 -4.09 -11.18
CA ASP A 200 3.83 -5.39 -11.87
C ASP A 200 4.93 -6.31 -11.28
N GLN A 201 5.95 -5.74 -10.62
CA GLN A 201 6.96 -6.46 -9.84
C GLN A 201 6.46 -6.86 -8.43
N GLY A 202 5.21 -6.61 -8.07
CA GLY A 202 4.64 -7.00 -6.77
C GLY A 202 4.81 -5.93 -5.67
N VAL A 203 4.99 -4.66 -6.05
CA VAL A 203 4.87 -3.52 -5.13
C VAL A 203 3.41 -3.08 -5.09
N LEU A 204 2.70 -3.38 -4.00
CA LEU A 204 1.33 -2.92 -3.79
C LEU A 204 1.33 -1.42 -3.48
N LEU A 205 1.02 -0.61 -4.51
CA LEU A 205 0.90 0.84 -4.43
C LEU A 205 -0.54 1.23 -4.03
N LEU A 206 -0.85 1.23 -2.73
CA LEU A 206 -2.21 1.39 -2.20
C LEU A 206 -2.37 2.76 -1.53
N ASN A 207 -3.47 3.47 -1.84
CA ASN A 207 -3.89 4.63 -1.03
C ASN A 207 -4.84 4.18 0.08
N THR A 208 -4.86 4.87 1.23
CA THR A 208 -5.85 4.61 2.30
C THR A 208 -7.28 4.98 1.89
N CYS A 209 -7.44 6.05 1.11
CA CYS A 209 -8.68 6.41 0.43
C CYS A 209 -8.52 6.20 -1.09
N LEU A 210 -9.46 5.51 -1.74
CA LEU A 210 -9.31 5.11 -3.16
C LEU A 210 -9.96 6.06 -4.18
N THR A 211 -10.61 7.14 -3.72
CA THR A 211 -11.27 8.15 -4.57
C THR A 211 -11.24 9.53 -3.92
N VAL A 212 -11.28 10.60 -4.73
CA VAL A 212 -11.33 12.00 -4.28
C VAL A 212 -12.17 12.84 -5.26
N ARG A 213 -12.69 14.00 -4.84
CA ARG A 213 -13.25 15.02 -5.75
C ARG A 213 -12.13 15.81 -6.42
N ALA A 214 -12.35 16.23 -7.66
CA ALA A 214 -11.40 17.07 -8.38
C ALA A 214 -11.16 18.40 -7.65
N GLY A 215 -9.89 18.73 -7.40
CA GLY A 215 -9.48 19.95 -6.70
C GLY A 215 -9.81 20.02 -5.21
N LEU A 216 -10.23 18.92 -4.58
CA LEU A 216 -10.57 18.88 -3.14
C LEU A 216 -9.94 17.64 -2.49
N ALA A 217 -8.70 17.77 -2.01
CA ALA A 217 -8.02 16.74 -1.22
C ALA A 217 -8.89 16.22 -0.05
N ASN A 218 -8.69 14.96 0.36
CA ASN A 218 -9.38 14.31 1.47
C ASN A 218 -10.93 14.32 1.40
N SER A 219 -11.56 14.74 0.30
CA SER A 219 -13.02 14.97 0.25
C SER A 219 -13.90 13.74 0.49
N HIS A 220 -13.33 12.54 0.38
CA HIS A 220 -13.97 11.25 0.64
C HIS A 220 -13.33 10.52 1.85
N ALA A 221 -12.51 11.20 2.66
CA ALA A 221 -11.95 10.65 3.88
C ALA A 221 -13.05 10.35 4.91
N GLY A 222 -12.86 9.32 5.73
CA GLY A 222 -13.82 8.87 6.75
C GLY A 222 -15.09 8.21 6.19
N HIS A 223 -15.33 8.25 4.87
CA HIS A 223 -16.51 7.64 4.24
C HIS A 223 -16.40 6.12 4.08
N GLY A 224 -15.32 5.48 4.56
CA GLY A 224 -15.22 4.03 4.75
C GLY A 224 -14.18 3.32 3.89
N TRP A 225 -13.49 4.03 3.00
CA TRP A 225 -12.37 3.45 2.24
C TRP A 225 -11.25 2.95 3.15
N GLU A 226 -10.99 3.65 4.25
CA GLU A 226 -9.95 3.37 5.23
C GLU A 226 -10.17 2.01 5.91
N LYS A 227 -11.43 1.65 6.18
CA LYS A 227 -11.79 0.34 6.74
C LYS A 227 -11.51 -0.77 5.72
N PHE A 228 -11.88 -0.56 4.46
CA PHE A 228 -11.62 -1.50 3.37
C PHE A 228 -10.12 -1.65 3.07
N THR A 229 -9.35 -0.56 3.02
CA THR A 229 -7.91 -0.60 2.71
C THR A 229 -7.10 -1.12 3.90
N GLN A 230 -7.54 -0.90 5.15
CA GLN A 230 -7.02 -1.66 6.30
C GLN A 230 -7.28 -3.16 6.12
N LYS A 231 -8.46 -3.58 5.65
CA LYS A 231 -8.74 -5.00 5.38
C LYS A 231 -7.85 -5.57 4.26
N VAL A 232 -7.47 -4.78 3.26
CA VAL A 232 -6.45 -5.14 2.26
C VAL A 232 -5.09 -5.38 2.94
N ILE A 233 -4.63 -4.46 3.80
CA ILE A 233 -3.39 -4.59 4.58
C ILE A 233 -3.40 -5.86 5.46
N ASP A 234 -4.47 -6.05 6.25
CA ASP A 234 -4.62 -7.20 7.15
C ASP A 234 -4.63 -8.53 6.37
N THR A 235 -5.21 -8.53 5.17
CA THR A 235 -5.23 -9.67 4.24
C THR A 235 -3.82 -10.01 3.74
N VAL A 236 -2.98 -9.01 3.44
CA VAL A 236 -1.55 -9.21 3.12
C VAL A 236 -0.81 -9.84 4.30
N VAL A 237 -0.98 -9.28 5.51
CA VAL A 237 -0.31 -9.78 6.74
C VAL A 237 -0.73 -11.22 7.07
N LYS A 238 -2.02 -11.53 6.89
CA LYS A 238 -2.59 -12.86 7.15
C LYS A 238 -2.11 -13.91 6.16
N LEU A 239 -2.09 -13.61 4.86
CA LEU A 239 -1.93 -14.60 3.79
C LEU A 239 -0.52 -14.68 3.18
N ARG A 240 0.32 -13.63 3.29
CA ARG A 240 1.69 -13.65 2.74
C ARG A 240 2.68 -14.30 3.70
N THR A 241 2.64 -15.63 3.74
CA THR A 241 3.44 -16.48 4.65
C THR A 241 4.97 -16.30 4.52
N ARG A 242 5.48 -16.02 3.32
CA ARG A 242 6.89 -15.68 3.07
C ARG A 242 7.32 -14.32 3.67
N GLY A 243 6.34 -13.51 4.09
CA GLY A 243 6.54 -12.16 4.59
C GLY A 243 6.52 -11.11 3.49
N VAL A 244 6.41 -9.84 3.89
CA VAL A 244 6.27 -8.66 3.01
C VAL A 244 6.95 -7.46 3.67
N VAL A 245 7.48 -6.54 2.87
CA VAL A 245 8.01 -5.25 3.35
C VAL A 245 6.93 -4.17 3.26
N PHE A 246 6.70 -3.42 4.33
CA PHE A 246 5.79 -2.28 4.40
C PHE A 246 6.59 -0.98 4.52
N LEU A 247 6.43 -0.08 3.56
CA LEU A 247 7.04 1.26 3.58
C LEU A 247 6.04 2.26 4.16
N ALA A 248 6.23 2.59 5.43
CA ALA A 248 5.34 3.43 6.22
C ALA A 248 5.91 4.85 6.34
N TRP A 249 5.62 5.67 5.35
CA TRP A 249 6.08 7.05 5.23
C TRP A 249 5.05 8.04 5.80
N GLY A 250 5.45 8.85 6.78
CA GLY A 250 4.55 9.75 7.51
C GLY A 250 3.69 9.04 8.57
N SER A 251 3.21 9.80 9.56
CA SER A 251 2.45 9.28 10.70
C SER A 251 1.19 8.49 10.29
N PRO A 252 0.38 8.88 9.29
CA PRO A 252 -0.82 8.12 8.91
C PRO A 252 -0.52 6.70 8.40
N ALA A 253 0.48 6.54 7.53
CA ALA A 253 0.92 5.22 7.07
C ALA A 253 1.53 4.38 8.20
N GLN A 254 2.21 5.03 9.16
CA GLN A 254 2.75 4.37 10.34
C GLN A 254 1.66 3.82 11.26
N LYS A 255 0.58 4.59 11.52
CA LYS A 255 -0.61 4.17 12.30
C LYS A 255 -1.23 2.90 11.71
N ARG A 256 -1.55 2.89 10.40
CA ARG A 256 -2.12 1.72 9.69
C ARG A 256 -1.22 0.47 9.72
N CYS A 257 0.07 0.62 10.01
CA CYS A 257 1.04 -0.48 10.13
C CYS A 257 1.37 -0.90 11.58
N GLU A 258 0.81 -0.28 12.63
CA GLU A 258 1.21 -0.56 14.02
C GLU A 258 0.91 -1.98 14.50
N LYS A 259 -0.20 -2.56 14.04
CA LYS A 259 -0.60 -3.94 14.38
C LYS A 259 0.27 -5.00 13.69
N ILE A 260 1.14 -4.61 12.73
CA ILE A 260 2.03 -5.50 11.98
C ILE A 260 3.28 -5.82 12.82
N THR A 261 3.15 -6.81 13.70
CA THR A 261 4.17 -7.18 14.69
C THR A 261 4.87 -8.51 14.37
N GLY A 262 6.09 -8.67 14.91
CA GLY A 262 6.87 -9.89 14.79
C GLY A 262 7.68 -10.04 13.48
N ALA A 263 8.59 -11.01 13.45
CA ALA A 263 9.64 -11.11 12.43
C ALA A 263 9.20 -11.67 11.04
N ARG A 264 7.90 -11.86 10.79
CA ARG A 264 7.42 -12.33 9.48
C ARG A 264 7.51 -11.23 8.43
N HIS A 265 7.06 -10.02 8.77
CA HIS A 265 7.07 -8.86 7.88
C HIS A 265 8.17 -7.90 8.31
N LEU A 266 8.56 -6.99 7.42
CA LEU A 266 9.44 -5.88 7.74
C LEU A 266 8.66 -4.58 7.61
N VAL A 267 8.58 -3.77 8.66
CA VAL A 267 7.99 -2.43 8.61
C VAL A 267 9.11 -1.41 8.66
N LEU A 268 9.30 -0.68 7.57
CA LEU A 268 10.27 0.42 7.48
C LEU A 268 9.52 1.74 7.66
N LYS A 269 9.75 2.41 8.80
CA LYS A 269 9.13 3.70 9.14
C LYS A 269 10.04 4.87 8.72
N SER A 270 9.45 5.96 8.25
CA SER A 270 10.13 7.25 7.98
C SER A 270 9.13 8.40 7.96
N VAL A 271 9.61 9.64 7.85
CA VAL A 271 8.79 10.82 7.52
C VAL A 271 8.23 10.73 6.09
N HIS A 272 7.32 11.63 5.69
CA HIS A 272 6.69 11.58 4.37
C HIS A 272 7.63 12.15 3.28
N PRO A 273 7.56 11.66 2.01
CA PRO A 273 8.26 12.28 0.88
C PRO A 273 7.83 13.73 0.54
N SER A 274 6.73 14.24 1.11
CA SER A 274 6.30 15.65 0.91
C SER A 274 7.38 16.66 1.31
N PRO A 275 7.54 17.79 0.56
CA PRO A 275 8.53 18.83 0.85
C PRO A 275 8.58 19.28 2.32
N LEU A 276 7.44 19.38 3.00
CA LEU A 276 7.35 19.74 4.44
C LEU A 276 8.14 18.82 5.36
N SER A 277 8.42 17.58 4.96
CA SER A 277 9.05 16.59 5.84
C SER A 277 10.17 15.77 5.24
N ALA A 278 10.39 15.76 3.92
CA ALA A 278 11.44 14.96 3.30
C ALA A 278 12.85 15.26 3.87
N HIS A 279 13.16 16.53 4.11
CA HIS A 279 14.41 16.98 4.73
C HIS A 279 14.58 16.55 6.20
N LYS A 280 13.50 16.11 6.88
CA LYS A 280 13.52 15.63 8.27
C LYS A 280 13.99 14.15 8.39
N GLY A 281 14.41 13.52 7.28
CA GLY A 281 15.07 12.20 7.29
C GLY A 281 14.71 11.25 6.14
N PHE A 282 13.84 11.63 5.21
CA PHE A 282 13.40 10.75 4.12
C PHE A 282 14.56 10.35 3.20
N PHE A 283 15.39 11.32 2.78
CA PHE A 283 16.51 11.09 1.87
C PHE A 283 17.64 10.20 2.44
N ASP A 284 17.63 9.91 3.74
CA ASP A 284 18.65 9.12 4.44
C ASP A 284 18.11 7.82 5.03
N CYS A 285 16.83 7.50 4.77
CA CYS A 285 16.15 6.39 5.42
C CYS A 285 16.68 5.00 4.97
N GLY A 286 17.27 4.88 3.78
CA GLY A 286 17.83 3.63 3.27
C GLY A 286 16.79 2.56 2.91
N HIS A 287 15.55 2.97 2.61
CA HIS A 287 14.40 2.04 2.52
C HIS A 287 14.45 1.14 1.29
N PHE A 288 14.87 1.63 0.13
CA PHE A 288 14.84 0.87 -1.13
C PHE A 288 15.88 -0.26 -1.12
N ARG A 289 17.05 0.01 -0.55
CA ARG A 289 18.13 -0.95 -0.29
C ARG A 289 17.72 -1.96 0.78
N LYS A 290 17.27 -1.51 1.96
CA LYS A 290 16.82 -2.41 3.05
C LYS A 290 15.68 -3.33 2.60
N THR A 291 14.80 -2.83 1.72
CA THR A 291 13.75 -3.64 1.10
C THR A 291 14.35 -4.76 0.25
N ASN A 292 15.29 -4.45 -0.64
CA ASN A 292 15.91 -5.46 -1.50
C ASN A 292 16.81 -6.44 -0.74
N GLU A 293 17.61 -5.99 0.22
CA GLU A 293 18.39 -6.85 1.13
C GLU A 293 17.50 -7.86 1.87
N TRP A 294 16.35 -7.39 2.39
CA TRP A 294 15.40 -8.25 3.08
C TRP A 294 14.65 -9.19 2.12
N LEU A 295 14.22 -8.70 0.96
CA LEU A 295 13.57 -9.52 -0.06
C LEU A 295 14.50 -10.62 -0.58
N GLU A 296 15.78 -10.33 -0.84
CA GLU A 296 16.76 -11.34 -1.26
C GLU A 296 16.87 -12.47 -0.23
N SER A 297 16.90 -12.14 1.08
CA SER A 297 16.93 -13.13 2.16
C SER A 297 15.67 -14.02 2.28
N ARG A 298 14.55 -13.62 1.67
CA ARG A 298 13.24 -14.30 1.74
C ARG A 298 12.79 -14.94 0.42
N TYR A 299 13.25 -14.39 -0.69
CA TYR A 299 12.79 -14.66 -2.05
C TYR A 299 13.92 -15.04 -3.03
N GLY A 300 15.20 -14.83 -2.67
CA GLY A 300 16.35 -14.99 -3.57
C GLY A 300 16.56 -13.78 -4.48
N ALA A 301 17.52 -13.86 -5.40
CA ALA A 301 17.87 -12.75 -6.30
C ALA A 301 16.69 -12.28 -7.18
N GLU A 302 15.94 -13.21 -7.78
CA GLU A 302 14.66 -12.94 -8.49
C GLU A 302 13.60 -12.26 -7.59
N GLY A 303 13.83 -12.30 -6.28
CA GLY A 303 12.99 -11.76 -5.22
C GLY A 303 13.04 -10.24 -5.04
N VAL A 304 14.09 -9.56 -5.50
CA VAL A 304 14.25 -8.12 -5.33
C VAL A 304 13.36 -7.30 -6.29
N ILE A 305 13.24 -6.00 -6.05
CA ILE A 305 12.58 -5.05 -6.94
C ILE A 305 13.64 -4.25 -7.69
N ASN A 306 13.54 -4.19 -9.01
CA ASN A 306 14.23 -3.18 -9.79
C ASN A 306 13.49 -1.84 -9.66
N TRP A 307 14.11 -0.89 -8.96
CA TRP A 307 13.58 0.45 -8.73
C TRP A 307 13.78 1.40 -9.92
N ASP A 308 14.56 1.01 -10.94
CA ASP A 308 14.63 1.78 -12.19
C ASP A 308 13.33 1.65 -13.00
N LEU A 309 12.84 2.77 -13.52
CA LEU A 309 11.60 2.85 -14.31
C LEU A 309 11.84 2.75 -15.82
N ASN A 310 13.09 2.81 -16.28
CA ASN A 310 13.50 2.71 -17.68
C ASN A 310 13.66 1.24 -18.14
N VAL A 311 12.82 0.33 -17.64
CA VAL A 311 12.85 -1.09 -17.99
C VAL A 311 12.25 -1.35 -19.38
N GLN A 312 13.12 -1.52 -20.37
CA GLN A 312 12.72 -1.88 -21.74
C GLN A 312 12.10 -3.29 -21.86
N HIS A 313 12.22 -4.12 -20.82
CA HIS A 313 11.63 -5.44 -20.72
C HIS A 313 10.96 -5.62 -19.34
N PRO A 314 9.62 -5.77 -19.26
CA PRO A 314 9.01 -6.39 -18.09
C PRO A 314 9.43 -7.86 -18.03
N ILE A 315 9.70 -8.36 -16.83
CA ILE A 315 9.92 -9.81 -16.61
C ILE A 315 8.63 -10.53 -17.03
N LYS A 316 8.73 -11.51 -17.94
CA LYS A 316 7.56 -12.23 -18.47
C LYS A 316 6.77 -12.88 -17.32
N GLY A 317 5.59 -12.34 -17.03
CA GLY A 317 4.51 -13.09 -16.39
C GLY A 317 4.02 -14.22 -17.32
N PRO A 318 3.24 -15.18 -16.80
CA PRO A 318 2.67 -16.26 -17.60
C PRO A 318 1.79 -15.70 -18.73
N GLU A 319 1.92 -16.27 -19.92
CA GLU A 319 1.33 -15.72 -21.14
C GLU A 319 -0.20 -15.83 -21.13
N THR A 320 -0.88 -14.70 -21.01
CA THR A 320 -2.34 -14.60 -21.20
C THR A 320 -2.67 -14.73 -22.69
N SER A 321 -3.60 -15.62 -23.02
CA SER A 321 -4.05 -15.93 -24.39
C SER A 321 -4.52 -14.70 -25.18
N GLU A 322 -4.33 -14.74 -26.50
CA GLU A 322 -4.59 -13.64 -27.44
C GLU A 322 -6.02 -13.06 -27.38
N PRO A 323 -6.20 -11.74 -27.61
CA PRO A 323 -7.51 -11.12 -27.66
C PRO A 323 -8.28 -11.50 -28.94
N VAL A 324 -9.48 -12.03 -28.78
CA VAL A 324 -10.40 -12.34 -29.90
C VAL A 324 -10.79 -11.05 -30.64
N LYS A 325 -10.46 -10.97 -31.93
CA LYS A 325 -10.93 -9.89 -32.81
C LYS A 325 -12.44 -9.99 -33.01
N VAL A 326 -13.20 -9.01 -32.52
CA VAL A 326 -14.60 -8.81 -32.90
C VAL A 326 -14.64 -7.80 -34.06
N THR A 327 -15.06 -8.25 -35.24
CA THR A 327 -15.08 -7.42 -36.45
C THR A 327 -16.27 -6.46 -36.47
N GLU A 328 -16.01 -5.19 -36.73
CA GLU A 328 -17.04 -4.15 -36.85
C GLU A 328 -17.74 -4.20 -38.24
N THR A 329 -19.05 -4.50 -38.28
CA THR A 329 -19.86 -4.17 -39.46
C THR A 329 -21.35 -3.94 -39.14
N GLN A 330 -21.81 -2.69 -39.15
CA GLN A 330 -22.76 -2.16 -40.18
C GLN A 330 -23.37 -0.81 -39.77
N LYS A 331 -23.34 0.17 -40.68
CA LYS A 331 -24.08 1.43 -40.58
C LYS A 331 -25.58 1.22 -40.86
N LYS A 332 -26.45 1.95 -40.14
CA LYS A 332 -27.66 2.57 -40.71
C LYS A 332 -28.13 3.79 -39.89
N LYS A 333 -28.80 4.72 -40.57
CA LYS A 333 -29.30 6.05 -40.15
C LYS A 333 -30.32 6.49 -41.22
N PRO A 334 -31.13 7.56 -41.03
CA PRO A 334 -31.79 8.10 -39.83
C PRO A 334 -33.33 8.15 -39.98
N GLN A 335 -34.07 8.48 -38.90
CA GLN A 335 -35.44 9.06 -38.91
C GLN A 335 -35.88 9.40 -37.46
N GLU A 336 -36.89 10.23 -37.16
CA GLU A 336 -37.07 11.67 -37.47
C GLU A 336 -38.05 12.31 -36.44
N ALA A 337 -37.86 13.59 -36.12
CA ALA A 337 -38.79 14.56 -35.48
C ALA A 337 -39.93 14.17 -34.47
N GLY A 338 -39.64 14.30 -33.16
CA GLY A 338 -40.47 15.04 -32.18
C GLY A 338 -41.87 14.51 -31.74
N PRO A 339 -42.65 15.28 -30.94
CA PRO A 339 -42.37 16.59 -30.34
C PRO A 339 -42.30 16.60 -28.79
N VAL A 340 -42.30 17.80 -28.20
CA VAL A 340 -42.10 18.10 -26.76
C VAL A 340 -43.38 18.00 -25.93
N THR A 341 -43.29 17.55 -24.67
CA THR A 341 -44.21 17.99 -23.59
C THR A 341 -43.44 18.46 -22.35
N GLU A 342 -43.68 19.72 -21.99
CA GLU A 342 -43.27 20.38 -20.75
C GLU A 342 -44.27 20.07 -19.63
N LEU A 343 -43.84 19.96 -18.36
CA LEU A 343 -44.71 20.26 -17.20
C LEU A 343 -43.96 20.42 -15.87
N ALA A 344 -44.12 21.62 -15.29
CA ALA A 344 -44.19 21.99 -13.87
C ALA A 344 -43.18 21.46 -12.81
N LYS A 345 -42.60 22.43 -12.10
CA LYS A 345 -42.01 22.26 -10.75
C LYS A 345 -43.04 21.71 -9.74
N LYS A 346 -42.54 21.04 -8.70
CA LYS A 346 -42.96 21.32 -7.31
C LYS A 346 -41.77 21.25 -6.35
N GLU A 347 -41.62 22.28 -5.54
CA GLU A 347 -40.94 22.22 -4.25
C GLU A 347 -41.91 21.61 -3.23
N ASP A 348 -41.41 20.92 -2.21
CA ASP A 348 -41.99 20.98 -0.87
C ASP A 348 -40.99 20.54 0.22
N ALA A 349 -41.30 20.85 1.47
CA ALA A 349 -40.30 21.03 2.53
C ALA A 349 -39.88 19.78 3.33
N GLU A 350 -38.88 20.01 4.18
CA GLU A 350 -38.28 19.09 5.17
C GLU A 350 -39.27 18.26 5.99
N LYS A 351 -38.79 17.11 6.50
CA LYS A 351 -39.13 16.70 7.86
C LYS A 351 -38.02 15.90 8.52
N LYS A 352 -37.40 16.51 9.55
CA LYS A 352 -36.64 15.75 10.56
C LYS A 352 -37.54 14.65 11.14
N LYS A 353 -36.96 13.48 11.37
CA LYS A 353 -37.50 12.51 12.32
C LYS A 353 -36.36 11.73 12.96
N ASP A 354 -36.05 12.08 14.20
CA ASP A 354 -35.07 11.39 15.01
C ASP A 354 -35.48 9.92 15.20
N ARG A 355 -34.49 9.02 15.10
CA ARG A 355 -34.67 7.61 15.46
C ARG A 355 -33.37 7.03 16.01
N ALA A 356 -33.16 7.21 17.31
CA ALA A 356 -32.19 6.42 18.05
C ALA A 356 -32.59 4.93 18.03
N LEU A 357 -31.58 4.06 17.93
CA LEU A 357 -31.49 2.68 18.45
C LEU A 357 -30.26 2.01 17.82
N GLY A 358 -29.43 1.33 18.62
CA GLY A 358 -28.25 0.59 18.16
C GLY A 358 -26.93 1.08 18.74
N GLU A 359 -26.74 0.87 20.04
CA GLU A 359 -25.40 0.79 20.63
C GLU A 359 -24.91 -0.66 20.40
N ASP A 360 -24.06 -0.85 19.40
CA ASP A 360 -23.28 -2.08 19.20
C ASP A 360 -21.78 -1.69 19.33
N ASP A 361 -21.06 -2.33 20.25
CA ASP A 361 -19.70 -1.94 20.67
C ASP A 361 -18.61 -2.30 19.65
N ASP A 362 -18.49 -1.54 18.56
CA ASP A 362 -17.32 -1.54 17.68
C ASP A 362 -16.25 -0.57 18.22
N GLU A 363 -15.53 -0.99 19.28
CA GLU A 363 -14.45 -0.20 19.92
C GLU A 363 -13.19 -0.11 19.03
N PHE A 364 -13.28 0.64 17.93
CA PHE A 364 -12.16 1.14 17.15
C PHE A 364 -12.11 2.67 17.27
N GLY A 365 -11.03 3.17 17.87
CA GLY A 365 -10.92 4.56 18.33
C GLY A 365 -11.00 5.62 17.22
N ALA A 366 -12.18 6.22 17.03
CA ALA A 366 -12.38 7.34 16.11
C ALA A 366 -11.49 8.57 16.44
N ALA A 367 -11.12 8.75 17.71
CA ALA A 367 -10.20 9.81 18.15
C ALA A 367 -8.79 9.70 17.51
N ASP A 368 -8.32 8.48 17.21
CA ASP A 368 -7.03 8.29 16.54
C ASP A 368 -7.07 8.63 15.05
N ASP A 369 -8.24 8.65 14.43
CA ASP A 369 -8.41 9.05 13.03
C ASP A 369 -8.47 10.59 12.88
N GLU A 370 -8.99 11.38 13.84
CA GLU A 370 -8.99 12.86 13.77
C GLU A 370 -7.57 13.45 13.69
N ASP A 371 -6.67 13.05 14.59
CA ASP A 371 -5.25 13.41 14.56
C ASP A 371 -4.53 12.94 13.28
N ALA A 372 -5.03 11.86 12.65
CA ALA A 372 -4.51 11.40 11.38
C ALA A 372 -5.00 12.30 10.22
N ILE A 373 -6.29 12.67 10.22
CA ILE A 373 -6.93 13.53 9.21
C ILE A 373 -6.30 14.93 9.21
N ALA A 374 -6.06 15.53 10.38
CA ALA A 374 -5.40 16.85 10.45
C ALA A 374 -3.97 16.82 9.85
N ALA A 375 -3.19 15.79 10.16
CA ALA A 375 -1.86 15.59 9.57
C ALA A 375 -1.90 15.21 8.07
N MET A 376 -2.98 14.59 7.61
CA MET A 376 -3.25 14.31 6.20
C MET A 376 -3.57 15.60 5.42
N GLU A 377 -4.34 16.52 5.99
CA GLU A 377 -4.67 17.82 5.37
C GLU A 377 -3.43 18.70 5.19
N GLU A 378 -2.54 18.81 6.19
CA GLU A 378 -1.28 19.55 6.09
C GLU A 378 -0.38 19.02 4.94
N ILE A 379 -0.29 17.69 4.81
CA ILE A 379 0.49 17.04 3.74
C ILE A 379 -0.12 17.33 2.37
N ALA A 380 -1.44 17.20 2.21
CA ALA A 380 -2.10 17.39 0.93
C ALA A 380 -2.12 18.86 0.47
N GLN A 381 -2.32 19.80 1.40
CA GLN A 381 -2.21 21.23 1.10
C GLN A 381 -0.82 21.57 0.56
N ALA A 382 0.25 21.09 1.20
CA ALA A 382 1.60 21.38 0.74
C ALA A 382 2.01 20.61 -0.53
N GLU A 383 1.38 19.48 -0.86
CA GLU A 383 1.54 18.89 -2.19
C GLU A 383 0.84 19.74 -3.26
N ALA A 384 -0.37 20.27 -2.99
CA ALA A 384 -1.06 21.17 -3.90
C ALA A 384 -0.35 22.53 -4.09
N GLU A 385 0.20 23.11 -3.03
CA GLU A 385 0.99 24.35 -3.10
C GLU A 385 2.28 24.15 -3.92
N ALA A 386 3.04 23.08 -3.66
CA ALA A 386 4.26 22.77 -4.40
C ALA A 386 4.00 22.24 -5.84
N GLU A 387 2.79 21.79 -6.16
CA GLU A 387 2.35 21.58 -7.54
C GLU A 387 2.02 22.91 -8.24
N ALA A 388 1.30 23.83 -7.58
CA ALA A 388 0.97 25.14 -8.14
C ALA A 388 2.21 26.01 -8.42
N GLU A 389 3.20 26.02 -7.51
CA GLU A 389 4.51 26.64 -7.75
C GLU A 389 5.17 26.03 -9.00
N ALA A 390 5.22 24.70 -9.08
CA ALA A 390 5.86 23.99 -10.19
C ALA A 390 5.12 24.15 -11.54
N GLU A 391 3.80 24.36 -11.56
CA GLU A 391 3.08 24.76 -12.77
C GLU A 391 3.43 26.20 -13.17
N SER A 392 3.48 27.13 -12.21
CA SER A 392 3.80 28.54 -12.49
C SER A 392 5.22 28.77 -13.04
N GLU A 393 6.20 27.95 -12.65
CA GLU A 393 7.56 27.97 -13.23
C GLU A 393 7.63 27.44 -14.68
N THR A 394 6.55 26.84 -15.19
CA THR A 394 6.51 26.22 -16.53
C THR A 394 5.72 26.98 -17.59
N GLU A 395 5.08 28.11 -17.26
CA GLU A 395 4.57 29.02 -18.31
C GLU A 395 5.74 29.67 -19.07
N PRO A 396 5.85 29.48 -20.40
CA PRO A 396 6.89 30.15 -21.17
C PRO A 396 6.61 31.65 -21.26
N GLN A 397 7.65 32.47 -21.09
CA GLN A 397 7.59 33.92 -21.31
C GLN A 397 7.40 34.26 -22.79
N GLU A 398 6.18 34.08 -23.31
CA GLU A 398 5.85 34.43 -24.67
C GLU A 398 5.51 35.93 -24.79
N LYS A 399 6.30 36.64 -25.60
CA LYS A 399 6.19 38.07 -25.97
C LYS A 399 6.70 39.08 -24.93
N GLN A 400 7.80 39.74 -25.28
CA GLN A 400 7.65 41.04 -25.96
C GLN A 400 8.61 41.12 -27.15
N VAL A 401 8.42 42.16 -27.98
CA VAL A 401 8.89 42.26 -29.39
C VAL A 401 10.25 42.94 -29.50
#